data_AF-A0A199V6P9-F1
#
_entry.id   AF-A0A199V6P9-F1
#
_cell.length_a   1.000
_cell.length_b   1.000
_cell.length_c   1.000
_cell.angle_alpha   90.00
_cell.angle_beta   90.00
_cell.angle_gamma   90.00
#
_symmetry.space_group_name_H-M   'P 1'
#
loop_
_entity.id
_entity.type
_entity.pdbx_description
1 polymer ?
#
loop_
_entity_poly.entity_id
_entity_poly.type
_entity_poly.pdbx_seq_one_letter_code
_entity_poly.pdbx_strand_id
1 'polypeptide(L)'
;MVGVGRRMASPISPVVLFLLGFLLFPFVVSGDRFTVGDSKGWNPGVNYTIWEEKHRPFHVGDWLVFYYQSGMADVVQVDAMAYNKCDASNPISNYSKGRSYAFELNQTKRYYFICSYGYCYGGMKLSVLAQPLSPPSPPPSHSKSQAPSSPLLLLRLRCVFFFLVTSAAAAATFLDLLLL
;
A
#
# COMPACT_ATOMS: atom_id res chain seq x y z
N MET A 1 1.49 -26.89 -58.74
CA MET A 1 0.94 -27.06 -57.38
C MET A 1 1.86 -26.33 -56.42
N VAL A 2 1.37 -25.29 -55.76
CA VAL A 2 2.17 -24.39 -54.90
C VAL A 2 2.55 -25.14 -53.62
N GLY A 3 3.84 -25.30 -53.37
CA GLY A 3 4.36 -25.91 -52.14
C GLY A 3 4.12 -24.98 -50.95
N VAL A 4 3.26 -25.39 -50.03
CA VAL A 4 3.05 -24.71 -48.75
C VAL A 4 4.28 -24.92 -47.89
N GLY A 5 5.18 -23.93 -47.88
CA GLY A 5 6.32 -23.87 -46.98
C GLY A 5 5.84 -23.81 -45.53
N ARG A 6 6.03 -24.91 -44.78
CA ARG A 6 5.82 -24.94 -43.34
C ARG A 6 6.83 -23.99 -42.71
N ARG A 7 6.39 -22.81 -42.27
CA ARG A 7 7.23 -21.90 -41.49
C ARG A 7 7.60 -22.64 -40.20
N MET A 8 8.89 -22.98 -40.08
CA MET A 8 9.46 -23.57 -38.87
C MET A 8 9.21 -22.58 -37.72
N ALA A 9 8.36 -22.96 -36.75
CA ALA A 9 8.24 -22.21 -35.52
C ALA A 9 9.59 -22.32 -34.80
N SER A 10 10.35 -21.22 -34.77
CA SER A 10 11.64 -21.17 -34.09
C SER A 10 11.42 -21.40 -32.59
N PRO A 11 12.22 -22.24 -31.90
CA PRO A 11 12.07 -22.46 -30.48
C PRO A 11 12.30 -21.14 -29.74
N ILE A 12 11.23 -20.62 -29.12
CA ILE A 12 11.29 -19.38 -28.34
C ILE A 12 12.25 -19.63 -27.18
N SER A 13 13.35 -18.86 -27.13
CA SER A 13 14.37 -19.01 -26.10
C SER A 13 13.76 -18.90 -24.69
N PRO A 14 14.15 -19.76 -23.73
CA PRO A 14 13.65 -19.69 -22.35
C PRO A 14 13.96 -18.33 -21.70
N VAL A 15 15.00 -17.63 -22.16
CA VAL A 15 15.32 -16.26 -21.74
C VAL A 15 14.22 -15.28 -22.17
N VAL A 16 13.66 -15.46 -23.37
CA VAL A 16 12.57 -14.63 -23.90
C VAL A 16 11.29 -14.88 -23.11
N LEU A 17 10.98 -16.14 -22.78
CA LEU A 17 9.84 -16.49 -21.91
C LEU A 17 9.98 -15.89 -20.51
N PHE A 18 11.18 -15.92 -19.92
CA PHE A 18 11.45 -15.35 -18.60
C PHE A 18 11.31 -13.82 -18.57
N LEU A 19 11.80 -13.13 -19.61
CA LEU A 19 11.67 -11.68 -19.75
C LEU A 19 10.21 -11.24 -19.97
N LEU A 20 9.45 -12.00 -20.78
CA LEU A 20 8.00 -11.78 -20.96
C LEU A 20 7.22 -11.98 -19.65
N GLY A 21 7.56 -13.01 -18.87
CA GLY A 21 6.95 -13.24 -17.56
C GLY A 21 7.20 -12.11 -16.57
N PHE A 22 8.41 -11.53 -16.58
CA PHE A 22 8.77 -10.42 -15.70
C PHE A 22 8.07 -9.09 -16.07
N LEU A 23 7.80 -8.87 -17.37
CA LEU A 23 7.05 -7.70 -17.85
C LEU A 23 5.55 -7.76 -17.56
N LEU A 24 5.00 -8.97 -17.40
CA LEU A 24 3.60 -9.20 -17.05
C LEU A 24 3.35 -9.18 -15.54
N PHE A 25 4.39 -9.05 -14.72
CA PHE A 25 4.24 -9.00 -13.28
C PHE A 25 3.78 -7.59 -12.87
N PRO A 26 2.55 -7.43 -12.32
CA PRO A 26 2.10 -6.13 -11.86
C PRO A 26 3.02 -5.67 -10.73
N PHE A 27 3.59 -4.48 -10.86
CA PHE A 27 4.27 -3.81 -9.77
C PHE A 27 3.22 -3.48 -8.70
N VAL A 28 3.20 -4.24 -7.61
CA VAL A 28 2.37 -3.92 -6.45
C VAL A 28 3.03 -2.75 -5.72
N VAL A 29 2.49 -1.55 -5.91
CA VAL A 29 2.80 -0.40 -5.04
C VAL A 29 2.01 -0.62 -3.76
N SER A 30 2.71 -0.87 -2.65
CA SER A 30 2.10 -0.89 -1.32
C SER A 30 2.00 0.54 -0.82
N GLY A 31 0.82 0.97 -0.39
CA GLY A 31 0.65 2.27 0.28
C GLY A 31 1.16 2.27 1.72
N ASP A 32 1.38 3.46 2.26
CA ASP A 32 1.85 3.68 3.63
C ASP A 32 0.75 3.38 4.65
N ARG A 33 1.14 3.05 5.89
CA ARG A 33 0.20 2.73 6.98
C ARG A 33 0.32 3.77 8.09
N PHE A 34 -0.74 4.55 8.27
CA PHE A 34 -0.82 5.61 9.27
C PHE A 34 -1.65 5.18 10.46
N THR A 35 -1.03 5.08 11.64
CA THR A 35 -1.77 4.85 12.88
C THR A 35 -2.43 6.15 13.33
N VAL A 36 -3.76 6.18 13.30
CA VAL A 36 -4.55 7.36 13.65
C VAL A 36 -4.36 7.67 15.14
N GLY A 37 -3.83 8.87 15.43
CA GLY A 37 -3.52 9.30 16.80
C GLY A 37 -2.15 8.83 17.33
N ASP A 38 -1.31 8.24 16.48
CA ASP A 38 0.01 7.70 16.84
C ASP A 38 -0.09 6.75 18.05
N SER A 39 0.75 6.92 19.07
CA SER A 39 0.73 6.10 20.30
C SER A 39 -0.54 6.28 21.14
N LYS A 40 -1.33 7.32 20.90
CA LYS A 40 -2.58 7.59 21.64
C LYS A 40 -3.79 6.87 21.04
N GLY A 41 -3.70 6.44 19.78
CA GLY A 41 -4.77 5.74 19.08
C GLY A 41 -6.04 6.58 18.87
N TRP A 42 -7.11 5.87 18.52
CA TRP A 42 -8.44 6.42 18.31
C TRP A 42 -9.17 6.53 19.65
N ASN A 43 -8.90 7.64 20.36
CA ASN A 43 -9.39 7.94 21.71
C ASN A 43 -9.83 9.42 21.86
N PRO A 44 -10.67 9.74 22.86
CA PRO A 44 -10.96 11.13 23.24
C PRO A 44 -9.72 11.83 23.80
N GLY A 45 -9.68 13.16 23.70
CA GLY A 45 -8.55 13.98 24.17
C GLY A 45 -7.32 13.99 23.25
N VAL A 46 -7.42 13.37 22.06
CA VAL A 46 -6.40 13.42 21.01
C VAL A 46 -6.74 14.53 20.01
N ASN A 47 -5.75 15.33 19.63
CA ASN A 47 -5.93 16.37 18.62
C ASN A 47 -5.63 15.79 17.22
N TYR A 48 -6.68 15.34 16.54
CA TYR A 48 -6.55 14.72 15.21
C TYR A 48 -6.22 15.71 14.10
N THR A 49 -6.50 17.01 14.28
CA THR A 49 -6.07 18.04 13.34
C THR A 49 -4.55 18.12 13.30
N ILE A 50 -3.89 18.24 14.46
CA ILE A 50 -2.42 18.25 14.54
C ILE A 50 -1.83 16.94 13.99
N TRP A 51 -2.48 15.81 14.27
CA TRP A 51 -2.07 14.51 13.73
C TRP A 51 -2.13 14.48 12.19
N GLU A 52 -3.21 14.99 11.58
CA GLU A 52 -3.37 15.08 10.13
C GLU A 52 -2.29 15.98 9.51
N GLU A 53 -2.07 17.15 10.10
CA GLU A 53 -1.08 18.12 9.61
C GLU A 53 0.35 17.58 9.63
N LYS A 54 0.66 16.71 10.60
CA LYS A 54 1.96 16.06 10.75
C LYS A 54 2.23 15.01 9.67
N HIS A 55 1.19 14.31 9.20
CA HIS A 55 1.36 13.13 8.34
C HIS A 55 1.01 13.39 6.87
N ARG A 56 0.31 14.48 6.56
CA ARG A 56 0.03 14.86 5.16
C ARG A 56 1.33 15.09 4.39
N PRO A 57 1.35 14.86 3.06
CA PRO A 57 0.22 14.44 2.23
C PRO A 57 -0.10 12.94 2.36
N PHE A 58 -1.39 12.61 2.30
CA PHE A 58 -1.88 11.25 2.15
C PHE A 58 -2.18 10.98 0.68
N HIS A 59 -1.97 9.75 0.23
CA HIS A 59 -2.15 9.34 -1.15
C HIS A 59 -3.18 8.22 -1.30
N VAL A 60 -3.66 8.04 -2.53
CA VAL A 60 -4.47 6.87 -2.89
C VAL A 60 -3.65 5.60 -2.70
N GLY A 61 -4.22 4.62 -1.99
CA GLY A 61 -3.59 3.35 -1.61
C GLY A 61 -3.04 3.33 -0.18
N ASP A 62 -2.92 4.49 0.48
CA ASP A 62 -2.51 4.57 1.89
C ASP A 62 -3.61 4.03 2.82
N TRP A 63 -3.19 3.57 4.00
CA TRP A 63 -4.05 2.93 4.99
C TRP A 63 -4.12 3.75 6.27
N LEU A 64 -5.33 4.06 6.72
CA LEU A 64 -5.60 4.59 8.05
C LEU A 64 -5.90 3.42 8.99
N VAL A 65 -5.10 3.27 10.04
CA VAL A 65 -5.26 2.21 11.04
C VAL A 65 -5.72 2.82 12.36
N PHE A 66 -6.96 2.55 12.72
CA PHE A 66 -7.58 2.97 13.96
C PHE A 66 -7.40 1.87 15.00
N TYR A 67 -6.78 2.18 16.13
CA TYR A 67 -6.74 1.29 17.30
C TYR A 67 -7.57 1.90 18.41
N TYR A 68 -8.44 1.09 19.02
CA TYR A 68 -9.34 1.55 20.07
C TYR A 68 -9.69 0.41 21.03
N GLN A 69 -10.27 0.75 22.18
CA GLN A 69 -10.77 -0.24 23.12
C GLN A 69 -12.12 -0.79 22.64
N SER A 70 -12.23 -2.12 22.58
CA SER A 70 -13.45 -2.80 22.14
C SER A 70 -14.65 -2.36 22.97
N GLY A 71 -15.73 -1.95 22.31
CA GLY A 71 -16.96 -1.49 22.96
C GLY A 71 -16.91 -0.06 23.51
N MET A 72 -15.78 0.64 23.40
CA MET A 72 -15.63 2.02 23.89
C MET A 72 -15.59 3.07 22.77
N ALA A 73 -15.32 2.66 21.54
CA ALA A 73 -15.36 3.54 20.38
C ALA A 73 -15.70 2.74 19.13
N ASP A 74 -16.18 3.46 18.13
CA ASP A 74 -16.37 2.99 16.77
C ASP A 74 -15.71 3.95 15.78
N VAL A 75 -15.62 3.52 14.53
CA VAL A 75 -15.14 4.32 13.41
C VAL A 75 -16.27 4.38 12.39
N VAL A 76 -16.85 5.58 12.25
CA VAL A 76 -17.96 5.82 11.34
C VAL A 76 -17.51 6.79 10.26
N GLN A 77 -17.57 6.34 9.00
CA GLN A 77 -17.33 7.21 7.85
C GLN A 77 -18.62 7.95 7.49
N VAL A 78 -18.52 9.26 7.30
CA VAL A 78 -19.66 10.13 7.02
C VAL A 78 -19.31 11.13 5.92
N ASP A 79 -20.31 11.89 5.46
CA ASP A 79 -20.07 13.06 4.60
C ASP A 79 -19.61 14.29 5.40
N ALA A 80 -19.29 15.37 4.69
CA ALA A 80 -18.79 16.61 5.30
C ALA A 80 -19.82 17.29 6.22
N MET A 81 -21.12 17.22 5.90
CA MET A 81 -22.16 17.86 6.70
C MET A 81 -22.35 17.10 8.01
N ALA A 82 -22.44 15.78 7.93
CA ALA A 82 -22.55 14.87 9.06
C ALA A 82 -21.31 14.94 9.96
N TYR A 83 -20.10 15.05 9.39
CA TYR A 83 -18.86 15.29 10.15
C TYR A 83 -18.90 16.56 10.99
N ASN A 84 -19.41 17.65 10.43
CA ASN A 84 -19.51 18.92 11.14
C ASN A 84 -20.56 18.88 12.25
N LYS A 85 -21.66 18.16 12.03
CA LYS A 85 -22.76 18.01 12.99
C LYS A 85 -22.56 16.85 13.97
N CYS A 86 -21.50 16.05 13.82
CA CYS A 86 -21.34 14.78 14.54
C CYS A 86 -22.55 13.86 14.41
N ASP A 87 -23.13 13.82 13.21
CA ASP A 87 -24.31 13.02 12.89
C ASP A 87 -23.90 11.65 12.32
N ALA A 88 -24.30 10.58 13.01
CA ALA A 88 -24.03 9.20 12.60
C ALA A 88 -25.31 8.47 12.10
N SER A 89 -26.42 9.17 11.88
CA SER A 89 -27.70 8.57 11.48
C SER A 89 -27.69 7.96 10.08
N ASN A 90 -26.89 8.51 9.16
CA ASN A 90 -26.76 8.03 7.77
C ASN A 90 -25.29 7.79 7.42
N PRO A 91 -24.65 6.75 7.97
CA PRO A 91 -23.23 6.51 7.75
C PRO A 91 -22.95 5.94 6.36
N ILE A 92 -21.81 6.30 5.78
CA ILE A 92 -21.27 5.67 4.57
C ILE A 92 -20.74 4.28 4.92
N SER A 93 -20.04 4.18 6.05
CA SER A 93 -19.60 2.91 6.64
C SER A 93 -19.51 3.04 8.16
N ASN A 94 -19.69 1.92 8.87
CA ASN A 94 -19.58 1.86 10.32
C ASN A 94 -18.82 0.59 10.71
N TYR A 95 -17.81 0.75 11.56
CA TYR A 95 -17.09 -0.36 12.15
C TYR A 95 -16.93 -0.17 13.67
N SER A 96 -17.51 -1.09 14.45
CA SER A 96 -17.55 -1.04 15.92
C SER A 96 -17.04 -2.32 16.59
N LYS A 97 -16.57 -3.30 15.81
CA LYS A 97 -16.12 -4.60 16.30
C LYS A 97 -14.61 -4.60 16.57
N GLY A 98 -14.14 -5.53 17.38
CA GLY A 98 -12.70 -5.76 17.60
C GLY A 98 -11.99 -4.60 18.32
N ARG A 99 -10.67 -4.53 18.14
CA ARG A 99 -9.79 -3.53 18.77
C ARG A 99 -9.04 -2.66 17.75
N SER A 100 -9.25 -2.93 16.47
CA SER A 100 -8.64 -2.18 15.40
C SER A 100 -9.49 -2.24 14.13
N TYR A 101 -9.35 -1.20 13.32
CA TYR A 101 -9.95 -1.08 12.01
C TYR A 101 -8.92 -0.49 11.04
N ALA A 102 -8.78 -1.09 9.86
CA ALA A 102 -7.90 -0.59 8.81
C ALA A 102 -8.76 -0.16 7.62
N PHE A 103 -8.58 1.08 7.17
CA PHE A 103 -9.31 1.68 6.06
C PHE A 103 -8.34 2.13 4.98
N GLU A 104 -8.57 1.70 3.75
CA GLU A 104 -7.75 2.08 2.59
C GLU A 104 -8.30 3.32 1.88
N LEU A 105 -7.43 4.28 1.59
CA LEU A 105 -7.76 5.48 0.84
C LEU A 105 -7.82 5.17 -0.66
N ASN A 106 -8.94 4.63 -1.12
CA ASN A 106 -9.05 4.12 -2.50
C ASN A 106 -9.41 5.14 -3.59
N GLN A 107 -9.65 6.40 -3.23
CA GLN A 107 -10.06 7.44 -4.17
C GLN A 107 -9.44 8.78 -3.79
N THR A 108 -9.15 9.60 -4.80
CA THR A 108 -8.72 10.98 -4.60
C THR A 108 -9.90 11.82 -4.12
N LYS A 109 -10.08 11.90 -2.80
CA LYS A 109 -11.11 12.72 -2.16
C LYS A 109 -10.79 12.97 -0.69
N ARG A 110 -11.59 13.84 -0.08
CA ARG A 110 -11.61 14.02 1.37
C ARG A 110 -12.50 12.98 2.03
N TYR A 111 -11.94 12.27 2.99
CA TYR A 111 -12.62 11.30 3.85
C TYR A 111 -12.89 11.93 5.21
N TYR A 112 -14.01 11.58 5.83
CA TYR A 112 -14.41 12.06 7.14
C TYR A 112 -14.80 10.88 8.02
N PHE A 113 -14.21 10.84 9.22
CA PHE A 113 -14.44 9.81 10.21
C PHE A 113 -14.84 10.44 11.54
N ILE A 114 -15.82 9.85 12.22
CA ILE A 114 -16.28 10.26 13.54
C ILE A 114 -16.42 9.03 14.45
N CYS A 115 -16.39 9.26 15.76
CA CYS A 115 -16.87 8.31 16.76
C CYS A 115 -18.32 8.64 17.12
N SER A 116 -19.24 7.69 16.99
CA SER A 116 -20.68 7.89 17.18
C SER A 116 -21.11 7.88 18.65
N TYR A 117 -20.25 7.40 19.56
CA TYR A 117 -20.56 7.27 21.01
C TYR A 117 -20.53 8.62 21.76
N GLY A 118 -20.70 9.74 21.06
CA GLY A 118 -20.70 11.10 21.62
C GLY A 118 -19.32 11.77 21.66
N TYR A 119 -18.22 11.03 21.55
CA TYR A 119 -16.86 11.61 21.60
C TYR A 119 -16.53 12.54 20.42
N CYS A 120 -17.29 12.50 19.33
CA CYS A 120 -17.11 13.42 18.19
C CYS A 120 -17.18 14.89 18.62
N TYR A 121 -18.11 15.26 19.51
CA TYR A 121 -18.23 16.63 20.02
C TYR A 121 -17.02 17.07 20.85
N GLY A 122 -16.33 16.10 21.48
CA GLY A 122 -15.06 16.29 22.17
C GLY A 122 -13.83 16.30 21.25
N GLY A 123 -14.04 16.32 19.93
CA GLY A 123 -12.96 16.37 18.94
C GLY A 123 -12.48 15.01 18.43
N MET A 124 -13.13 13.89 18.81
CA MET A 124 -12.80 12.56 18.30
C MET A 124 -13.38 12.34 16.88
N LYS A 125 -12.79 13.08 15.95
CA LYS A 125 -13.16 13.12 14.53
C LYS A 125 -11.94 13.46 13.67
N LEU A 126 -11.85 12.87 12.49
CA LEU A 126 -10.71 13.02 11.58
C LEU A 126 -11.19 13.34 10.16
N SER A 127 -10.53 14.31 9.51
CA SER A 127 -10.70 14.59 8.08
C SER A 127 -9.38 14.41 7.37
N VAL A 128 -9.30 13.55 6.34
CA VAL A 128 -8.08 13.28 5.59
C VAL A 128 -8.33 13.53 4.10
N LEU A 129 -7.43 14.25 3.43
CA LEU A 129 -7.47 14.43 1.98
C LEU A 129 -6.48 13.47 1.31
N ALA A 130 -6.99 12.48 0.59
CA ALA A 130 -6.17 11.59 -0.24
C ALA A 130 -5.90 12.27 -1.59
N GLN A 131 -4.63 12.38 -1.94
CA GLN A 131 -4.14 12.96 -3.20
C GLN A 131 -3.78 11.85 -4.20
N PRO A 132 -3.77 12.14 -5.51
CA PRO A 132 -3.26 11.17 -6.48
C PRO A 132 -1.78 10.89 -6.20
N LEU A 133 -1.33 9.67 -6.49
CA LEU A 133 0.10 9.35 -6.45
C LEU A 133 0.86 10.29 -7.41
N SER A 134 1.99 10.81 -6.93
CA SER A 134 2.87 11.60 -7.78
C SER A 134 3.37 10.74 -8.95
N PRO A 135 3.40 11.26 -10.19
CA PRO A 135 4.04 10.54 -11.30
C PRO A 135 5.50 10.24 -10.93
N PRO A 136 6.05 9.07 -11.32
CA PRO A 136 7.47 8.83 -11.14
C PRO A 136 8.26 9.95 -11.84
N SER A 137 9.22 10.55 -11.13
CA SER A 137 10.05 11.61 -11.69
C SER A 137 10.67 11.18 -13.02
N PRO A 138 10.68 12.04 -14.06
CA PRO A 138 11.35 11.72 -15.30
C PRO A 138 12.83 11.43 -15.03
N PRO A 139 13.46 10.49 -15.77
CA PRO A 139 14.86 10.18 -15.59
C PRO A 139 15.71 11.46 -15.76
N PRO A 140 16.76 11.66 -14.93
CA PRO A 140 17.61 12.84 -15.04
C PRO A 140 18.21 12.90 -16.45
N SER A 141 17.94 13.99 -17.15
CA SER A 141 18.49 14.25 -18.48
C SER A 141 19.96 14.62 -18.36
N HIS A 142 20.84 13.62 -18.31
CA HIS A 142 22.28 13.86 -18.38
C HIS A 142 22.75 13.92 -19.83
N SER A 143 23.17 15.12 -20.22
CA SER A 143 23.99 15.39 -21.39
C SER A 143 25.23 14.49 -21.41
N LYS A 144 25.54 13.99 -22.62
CA LYS A 144 26.66 13.14 -23.05
C LYS A 144 27.89 13.07 -22.14
N SER A 145 28.33 11.83 -21.94
CA SER A 145 29.72 11.33 -21.91
C SER A 145 30.20 10.75 -20.56
N GLN A 146 30.66 9.49 -20.66
CA GLN A 146 31.43 8.67 -19.73
C GLN A 146 30.68 7.97 -18.57
N ALA A 147 30.44 6.67 -18.78
CA ALA A 147 30.33 5.66 -17.71
C ALA A 147 31.71 5.53 -17.01
N PRO A 148 31.79 5.17 -15.71
CA PRO A 148 31.48 3.80 -15.30
C PRO A 148 30.72 3.62 -13.97
N SER A 149 30.22 2.39 -13.78
CA SER A 149 29.63 1.78 -12.57
C SER A 149 28.31 2.33 -12.04
N SER A 150 27.22 1.85 -12.66
CA SER A 150 25.86 1.98 -12.17
C SER A 150 25.67 1.29 -10.80
N PRO A 151 25.22 1.99 -9.74
CA PRO A 151 24.88 1.38 -8.44
C PRO A 151 23.69 0.42 -8.53
N LEU A 152 22.92 0.51 -9.62
CA LEU A 152 21.84 -0.42 -9.97
C LEU A 152 22.33 -1.84 -10.23
N LEU A 153 23.56 -2.04 -10.73
CA LEU A 153 24.08 -3.38 -11.02
C LEU A 153 24.47 -4.11 -9.72
N LEU A 154 25.00 -3.39 -8.74
CA LEU A 154 25.31 -3.90 -7.40
C LEU A 154 24.05 -4.25 -6.61
N LEU A 155 22.99 -3.44 -6.71
CA LEU A 155 21.70 -3.73 -6.07
C LEU A 155 20.98 -4.93 -6.76
N ARG A 156 21.07 -5.01 -8.09
CA ARG A 156 20.57 -6.15 -8.88
C ARG A 156 21.31 -7.44 -8.54
N LEU A 157 22.65 -7.41 -8.41
CA LEU A 157 23.43 -8.58 -7.96
C LEU A 157 23.09 -8.97 -6.52
N ARG A 158 22.90 -7.99 -5.62
CA ARG A 158 22.55 -8.27 -4.21
C ARG A 158 21.18 -8.93 -4.06
N CYS A 159 20.17 -8.49 -4.80
CA CYS A 159 18.86 -9.14 -4.80
C CYS A 159 18.92 -10.54 -5.43
N VAL A 160 19.62 -10.71 -6.56
CA VAL A 160 19.78 -12.04 -7.20
C VAL A 160 20.52 -13.00 -6.26
N PHE A 161 21.54 -12.54 -5.54
CA PHE A 161 22.27 -13.38 -4.59
C PHE A 161 21.41 -13.76 -3.37
N PHE A 162 20.60 -12.83 -2.83
CA PHE A 162 19.67 -13.14 -1.73
C PHE A 162 18.60 -14.15 -2.14
N PHE A 163 18.03 -14.02 -3.35
CA PHE A 163 17.02 -14.97 -3.85
C PHE A 163 17.61 -16.35 -4.19
N LEU A 164 18.86 -16.43 -4.65
CA LEU A 164 19.54 -17.71 -4.88
C LEU A 164 19.92 -18.41 -3.56
N VAL A 165 20.33 -17.66 -2.53
CA VAL A 165 20.70 -18.22 -1.21
C VAL A 165 19.47 -18.73 -0.45
N THR A 166 18.32 -18.05 -0.53
CA THR A 166 17.07 -18.54 0.10
C THR A 166 16.50 -19.76 -0.62
N SER A 167 16.66 -19.86 -1.94
CA SER A 167 16.28 -21.03 -2.72
C SER A 167 17.12 -22.28 -2.37
N ALA A 168 18.42 -22.12 -2.12
CA ALA A 168 19.28 -23.24 -1.73
C ALA A 168 18.95 -23.76 -0.32
N ALA A 169 18.63 -22.86 0.62
CA ALA A 169 18.23 -23.24 1.98
C ALA A 169 16.88 -23.97 2.01
N ALA A 170 15.90 -23.53 1.20
CA ALA A 170 14.59 -24.19 1.11
C ALA A 170 14.68 -25.60 0.47
N ALA A 171 15.57 -25.78 -0.52
CA ALA A 171 15.80 -27.09 -1.14
C ALA A 171 16.50 -28.08 -0.21
N ALA A 172 17.42 -27.61 0.64
CA ALA A 172 18.08 -28.44 1.65
C ALA A 172 17.09 -28.91 2.74
N THR A 173 16.23 -28.01 3.24
CA THR A 173 15.20 -28.37 4.24
C THR A 173 14.13 -29.32 3.69
N PHE A 174 13.86 -29.28 2.38
CA PHE A 174 12.87 -30.15 1.73
C PHE A 174 13.44 -31.54 1.43
N LEU A 175 14.76 -31.68 1.23
CA LEU A 175 15.42 -32.98 1.11
C LEU A 175 15.61 -33.67 2.47
N ASP A 176 15.91 -32.93 3.55
CA ASP A 176 16.01 -33.48 4.91
C ASP A 176 14.65 -33.98 5.43
N LEU A 177 13.54 -33.36 5.01
CA LEU A 177 12.18 -33.83 5.36
C LEU A 177 11.73 -35.06 4.56
N LEU A 178 12.45 -35.42 3.48
CA LEU A 178 12.13 -36.59 2.64
C LEU A 178 12.98 -37.83 3.00
N LEU A 179 13.96 -37.68 3.90
CA LEU A 179 14.85 -38.75 4.39
C LEU A 179 14.56 -39.15 5.86
N LEU A 180 13.45 -38.69 6.43
CA LEU A 180 12.83 -39.18 7.67
C LEU A 180 11.47 -39.81 7.35
#